data_AF-A0A523S1T8-F1
#
_entry.id   AF-A0A523S1T8-F1
#
_cell.length_a   1.000
_cell.length_b   1.000
_cell.length_c   1.000
_cell.angle_alpha   90.00
_cell.angle_beta   90.00
_cell.angle_gamma   90.00
#
_symmetry.space_group_name_H-M   'P 1'
#
loop_
_entity.id
_entity.type
_entity.pdbx_description
1 polymer ?
#
loop_
_entity_poly.entity_id
_entity_poly.type
_entity_poly.pdbx_seq_one_letter_code
_entity_poly.pdbx_strand_id
1 'polypeptide(L)'
;MSGQEGWRRVLKAFEDWITYESTEFGPYTGYFSLDNLRGLTSKERVGWMYSMYEEIIPGRVERCRTAGVAFEDFLPYMPDPSAREVVQSMIDLIQVLSEDILGMSDTIHSMKEEYQSGGLDEIVPYLKDLGTAEENIRHHMSLFSQGFGKLRAMGLEMPDLE
;
A
#
# COMPACT_ATOMS: atom_id res chain seq x y z
N MET A 1 -1.31 2.92 27.76
CA MET A 1 -2.27 2.32 26.79
C MET A 1 -2.32 0.83 27.08
N SER A 2 -3.48 0.17 26.95
CA SER A 2 -3.60 -1.28 27.19
C SER A 2 -3.34 -2.04 25.89
N GLY A 3 -3.02 -3.34 25.97
CA GLY A 3 -2.87 -4.18 24.76
C GLY A 3 -4.12 -4.19 23.88
N GLN A 4 -5.32 -4.07 24.47
CA GLN A 4 -6.58 -3.93 23.72
C GLN A 4 -6.68 -2.61 22.94
N GLU A 5 -6.26 -1.50 23.55
CA GLU A 5 -6.24 -0.20 22.88
C GLU A 5 -5.20 -0.16 21.76
N GLY A 6 -4.04 -0.80 21.96
CA GLY A 6 -3.03 -0.96 20.92
C GLY A 6 -3.57 -1.77 19.73
N TRP A 7 -4.26 -2.88 19.99
CA TRP A 7 -4.92 -3.67 18.96
C TRP A 7 -5.94 -2.87 18.15
N ARG A 8 -6.82 -2.12 18.82
CA ARG A 8 -7.83 -1.30 18.13
C ARG A 8 -7.20 -0.28 17.20
N ARG A 9 -6.08 0.33 17.60
CA ARG A 9 -5.33 1.25 16.73
C ARG A 9 -4.75 0.57 15.50
N VAL A 10 -4.13 -0.60 15.68
CA VAL A 10 -3.62 -1.41 14.55
C VAL A 10 -4.75 -1.75 13.59
N LEU A 11 -5.85 -2.31 14.09
CA LEU A 11 -6.97 -2.74 13.26
C LEU A 11 -7.62 -1.56 12.52
N LYS A 12 -7.81 -0.43 13.20
CA LYS A 12 -8.31 0.79 12.57
C LYS A 12 -7.38 1.30 11.47
N ALA A 13 -6.06 1.31 11.70
CA ALA A 13 -5.11 1.75 10.69
C ALA A 13 -5.15 0.85 9.43
N PHE A 14 -5.34 -0.47 9.62
CA PHE A 14 -5.54 -1.40 8.50
C PHE A 14 -6.87 -1.19 7.78
N GLU A 15 -7.96 -0.95 8.51
CA GLU A 15 -9.27 -0.66 7.90
C GLU A 15 -9.23 0.64 7.08
N ASP A 16 -8.63 1.69 7.63
CA ASP A 16 -8.42 2.96 6.92
C ASP A 16 -7.57 2.75 5.65
N TRP A 17 -6.53 1.91 5.73
CA TRP A 17 -5.69 1.57 4.59
C TRP A 17 -6.46 0.76 3.53
N ILE A 18 -7.14 -0.32 3.91
CA ILE A 18 -7.94 -1.16 2.99
C ILE A 18 -9.04 -0.32 2.33
N THR A 19 -9.69 0.57 3.09
CA THR A 19 -10.69 1.50 2.55
C THR A 19 -10.05 2.37 1.47
N TYR A 20 -8.92 3.02 1.76
CA TYR A 20 -8.20 3.84 0.80
C TYR A 20 -7.78 3.06 -0.46
N GLU A 21 -7.27 1.84 -0.31
CA GLU A 21 -6.91 0.96 -1.43
C GLU A 21 -8.12 0.70 -2.34
N SER A 22 -9.31 0.53 -1.76
CA SER A 22 -10.52 0.21 -2.52
C SER A 22 -11.22 1.44 -3.13
N THR A 23 -11.25 2.57 -2.42
CA THR A 23 -12.06 3.74 -2.81
C THR A 23 -11.25 4.81 -3.53
N GLU A 24 -10.00 5.03 -3.14
CA GLU A 24 -9.16 6.10 -3.69
C GLU A 24 -8.19 5.56 -4.74
N PHE A 25 -7.44 4.49 -4.41
CA PHE A 25 -6.42 3.93 -5.32
C PHE A 25 -7.02 2.98 -6.37
N GLY A 26 -7.89 2.06 -5.96
CA GLY A 26 -8.48 1.03 -6.80
C GLY A 26 -9.02 1.52 -8.14
N PRO A 27 -9.80 2.62 -8.19
CA PRO A 27 -10.31 3.19 -9.44
C PRO A 27 -9.23 3.58 -10.46
N TYR A 28 -8.00 3.88 -10.02
CA TYR A 28 -6.91 4.30 -10.89
C TYR A 28 -6.15 3.11 -11.50
N THR A 29 -6.19 1.93 -10.88
CA THR A 29 -5.42 0.75 -11.32
C THR A 29 -5.86 0.22 -12.68
N GLY A 30 -7.11 0.49 -13.09
CA GLY A 30 -7.60 0.15 -14.43
C GLY A 30 -6.76 0.76 -15.55
N TYR A 31 -6.12 1.91 -15.30
CA TYR A 31 -5.28 2.59 -16.27
C TYR A 31 -3.84 2.07 -16.32
N PHE A 32 -3.49 1.01 -15.57
CA PHE A 32 -2.25 0.27 -15.81
C PHE A 32 -2.32 -0.58 -17.09
N SER A 33 -3.47 -0.58 -17.77
CA SER A 33 -3.64 -1.15 -19.11
C SER A 33 -3.56 -0.07 -20.18
N LEU A 34 -2.75 -0.32 -21.21
CA LEU A 34 -2.66 0.52 -22.40
C LEU A 34 -4.02 0.70 -23.08
N ASP A 35 -4.85 -0.34 -23.11
CA ASP A 35 -6.15 -0.30 -23.78
C ASP A 35 -7.12 0.64 -23.07
N ASN A 36 -7.10 0.66 -21.73
CA ASN A 36 -7.91 1.60 -20.96
C ASN A 36 -7.39 3.03 -21.09
N LEU A 37 -6.06 3.23 -21.10
CA LEU A 37 -5.45 4.55 -21.34
C LEU A 37 -5.74 5.11 -22.73
N ARG A 38 -5.82 4.26 -23.76
CA ARG A 38 -6.18 4.68 -25.12
C ARG A 38 -7.56 5.33 -25.19
N GLY A 39 -8.48 4.90 -24.32
CA GLY A 39 -9.82 5.48 -24.20
C GLY A 39 -9.84 6.93 -23.70
N LEU A 40 -8.76 7.40 -23.06
CA LEU A 40 -8.64 8.76 -22.55
C LEU A 40 -8.07 9.73 -23.59
N THR A 41 -8.43 11.01 -23.48
CA THR A 41 -7.75 12.11 -24.17
C THR A 41 -6.35 12.34 -23.59
N SER A 42 -5.48 13.04 -24.33
CA SER A 42 -4.12 13.36 -23.83
C SER A 42 -4.14 14.13 -22.50
N LYS A 43 -5.08 15.08 -22.36
CA LYS A 43 -5.25 15.84 -21.12
C LYS A 43 -5.64 14.95 -19.94
N GLU A 44 -6.54 14.00 -20.15
CA GLU A 44 -6.98 13.05 -19.12
C GLU A 44 -5.84 12.10 -18.71
N ARG A 45 -5.03 11.62 -19.65
CA ARG A 45 -3.85 10.79 -19.33
C ARG A 45 -2.83 11.52 -18.47
N VAL A 46 -2.49 12.75 -18.85
CA VAL A 46 -1.57 13.59 -18.05
C VAL A 46 -2.19 13.91 -16.69
N GLY A 47 -3.49 14.21 -16.65
CA GLY A 47 -4.22 14.43 -15.40
C GLY A 47 -4.16 13.22 -14.48
N TRP A 48 -4.39 12.01 -15.02
CA TRP A 48 -4.26 10.76 -14.29
C TRP A 48 -2.84 10.56 -13.73
N MET A 49 -1.79 10.70 -14.56
CA MET A 49 -0.40 10.58 -14.10
C MET A 49 -0.07 11.59 -13.01
N TYR A 50 -0.57 12.82 -13.14
CA TYR A 50 -0.39 13.87 -12.14
C TYR A 50 -1.08 13.52 -10.82
N SER A 51 -2.35 13.12 -10.84
CA SER A 51 -3.07 12.68 -9.63
C SER A 51 -2.41 11.48 -8.97
N MET A 52 -1.93 10.52 -9.75
CA MET A 52 -1.19 9.37 -9.24
C MET A 52 0.05 9.79 -8.45
N TYR A 53 0.83 10.71 -9.00
CA TYR A 53 2.08 11.20 -8.42
C TYR A 53 1.87 12.14 -7.21
N GLU A 54 0.95 13.10 -7.30
CA GLU A 54 0.79 14.15 -6.27
C GLU A 54 -0.11 13.74 -5.10
N GLU A 55 -1.10 12.88 -5.35
CA GLU A 55 -2.18 12.64 -4.39
C GLU A 55 -2.30 11.16 -4.04
N ILE A 56 -2.51 10.30 -5.05
CA ILE A 56 -2.95 8.93 -4.83
C ILE A 56 -1.84 8.07 -4.22
N ILE A 57 -0.65 8.03 -4.82
CA ILE A 57 0.49 7.25 -4.30
C ILE A 57 0.97 7.82 -2.96
N PRO A 58 1.16 9.14 -2.78
CA PRO A 58 1.49 9.71 -1.48
C PRO A 58 0.50 9.34 -0.38
N GLY A 59 -0.81 9.40 -0.65
CA GLY A 59 -1.82 8.97 0.31
C GLY A 59 -1.71 7.47 0.63
N ARG A 60 -1.38 6.63 -0.35
CA ARG A 60 -1.14 5.19 -0.16
C ARG A 60 0.04 4.93 0.78
N VAL A 61 1.16 5.63 0.57
CA VAL A 61 2.35 5.58 1.44
C VAL A 61 1.99 6.01 2.86
N GLU A 62 1.21 7.08 3.01
CA GLU A 62 0.83 7.59 4.33
C GLU A 62 -0.03 6.58 5.12
N ARG A 63 -0.98 5.91 4.46
CA ARG A 63 -1.79 4.85 5.10
C ARG A 63 -0.94 3.64 5.51
N CYS A 64 -0.04 3.20 4.62
CA CYS A 64 0.91 2.13 4.90
C CYS A 64 1.79 2.48 6.12
N ARG A 65 2.36 3.69 6.16
CA ARG A 65 3.19 4.17 7.30
C ARG A 65 2.39 4.32 8.59
N THR A 66 1.15 4.78 8.51
CA THR A 66 0.26 4.88 9.68
C THR A 66 0.04 3.51 10.33
N ALA A 67 -0.14 2.46 9.53
CA ALA A 67 -0.19 1.09 10.05
C ALA A 67 1.13 0.67 10.72
N GLY A 68 2.27 1.13 10.20
CA GLY A 68 3.60 0.90 10.78
C GLY A 68 3.74 1.51 12.16
N VAL A 69 3.40 2.79 12.28
CA VAL A 69 3.37 3.51 13.55
C VAL A 69 2.43 2.82 14.54
N ALA A 70 1.27 2.34 14.09
CA ALA A 70 0.35 1.61 14.95
C ALA A 70 0.97 0.31 15.50
N PHE A 71 1.75 -0.43 14.70
CA PHE A 71 2.49 -1.60 15.18
C PHE A 71 3.65 -1.25 16.10
N GLU A 72 4.39 -0.18 15.82
CA GLU A 72 5.46 0.32 16.69
C GLU A 72 4.92 0.69 18.07
N ASP A 73 3.79 1.41 18.11
CA ASP A 73 3.06 1.74 19.33
C ASP A 73 2.57 0.49 20.06
N PHE A 74 2.25 -0.57 19.31
CA PHE A 74 1.72 -1.82 19.85
C PHE A 74 2.81 -2.74 20.41
N LEU A 75 4.02 -2.71 19.85
CA LEU A 75 5.13 -3.60 20.18
C LEU A 75 5.47 -3.69 21.69
N PRO A 76 5.45 -2.59 22.49
CA PRO A 76 5.71 -2.66 23.94
C PRO A 76 4.70 -3.50 24.74
N TYR A 77 3.52 -3.77 24.18
CA TYR A 77 2.44 -4.52 24.83
C TYR A 77 2.51 -6.02 24.56
N MET A 78 3.50 -6.49 23.78
CA MET A 78 3.68 -7.90 23.49
C MET A 78 4.13 -8.69 24.74
N PRO A 79 3.44 -9.80 25.05
CA PRO A 79 3.61 -10.51 26.32
C PRO A 79 4.94 -11.27 26.41
N ASP A 80 5.48 -11.70 25.28
CA ASP A 80 6.69 -12.52 25.20
C ASP A 80 7.54 -12.17 23.95
N PRO A 81 8.81 -12.63 23.90
CA PRO A 81 9.70 -12.35 22.78
C PRO A 81 9.22 -12.85 21.41
N SER A 82 8.52 -13.98 21.35
CA SER A 82 8.04 -14.53 20.07
C SER A 82 6.92 -13.66 19.48
N ALA A 83 6.01 -13.16 20.31
CA ALA A 83 5.01 -12.19 19.86
C ALA A 83 5.66 -10.88 19.36
N ARG A 84 6.72 -10.41 20.02
CA ARG A 84 7.51 -9.23 19.58
C ARG A 84 8.14 -9.44 18.22
N GLU A 85 8.73 -10.61 17.98
CA GLU A 85 9.35 -10.93 16.68
C GLU A 85 8.33 -10.92 15.54
N VAL A 86 7.11 -11.40 15.79
CA VAL A 86 6.02 -11.35 14.79
C VAL A 86 5.62 -9.91 14.50
N VAL A 87 5.41 -9.07 15.53
CA VAL A 87 5.09 -7.65 15.32
C VAL A 87 6.23 -6.91 14.63
N GLN A 88 7.48 -7.17 15.01
CA GLN A 88 8.65 -6.59 14.35
C GLN A 88 8.69 -6.96 12.87
N SER A 89 8.45 -8.23 12.53
CA SER A 89 8.40 -8.67 11.13
C SER A 89 7.30 -7.97 10.32
N MET A 90 6.17 -7.61 10.96
CA MET A 90 5.12 -6.82 10.32
C MET A 90 5.52 -5.35 10.13
N ILE A 91 6.26 -4.76 11.06
CA ILE A 91 6.84 -3.42 10.91
C ILE A 91 7.84 -3.41 9.74
N ASP A 92 8.71 -4.42 9.67
CA ASP A 92 9.70 -4.55 8.59
C ASP A 92 8.99 -4.72 7.24
N LEU A 93 7.91 -5.50 7.18
CA LEU A 93 7.09 -5.65 5.97
C LEU A 93 6.45 -4.32 5.53
N ILE A 94 6.07 -3.44 6.45
CA ILE A 94 5.54 -2.10 6.13
C ILE A 94 6.62 -1.21 5.52
N GLN A 95 7.86 -1.34 5.95
CA GLN A 95 8.98 -0.59 5.36
C GLN A 95 9.17 -1.02 3.90
N VAL A 96 9.25 -2.34 3.64
CA VAL A 96 9.34 -2.88 2.28
C VAL A 96 8.18 -2.41 1.41
N LEU A 97 6.94 -2.49 1.91
CA LEU A 97 5.76 -2.02 1.20
C LEU A 97 5.81 -0.52 0.89
N SER A 98 6.26 0.30 1.84
CA SER A 98 6.37 1.74 1.63
C SER A 98 7.39 2.07 0.54
N GLU A 99 8.50 1.33 0.47
CA GLU A 99 9.52 1.46 -0.58
C GLU A 99 8.97 1.03 -1.94
N ASP A 100 8.28 -0.12 -2.02
CA ASP A 100 7.65 -0.60 -3.25
C ASP A 100 6.63 0.41 -3.79
N ILE A 101 5.79 0.98 -2.91
CA ILE A 101 4.79 1.99 -3.28
C ILE A 101 5.49 3.27 -3.78
N LEU A 102 6.57 3.72 -3.14
CA LEU A 102 7.34 4.88 -3.60
C LEU A 102 7.96 4.64 -4.99
N GLY A 103 8.43 3.42 -5.27
CA GLY A 103 8.93 3.06 -6.60
C GLY A 103 7.87 3.21 -7.70
N MET A 104 6.58 3.04 -7.38
CA MET A 104 5.50 3.36 -8.32
C MET A 104 5.45 4.86 -8.63
N SER A 105 5.71 5.72 -7.65
CA SER A 105 5.73 7.18 -7.84
C SER A 105 6.80 7.59 -8.85
N ASP A 106 8.01 7.04 -8.69
CA ASP A 106 9.13 7.25 -9.61
C ASP A 106 8.77 6.77 -11.02
N THR A 107 8.15 5.59 -11.11
CA THR A 107 7.71 5.01 -12.38
C THR A 107 6.66 5.90 -13.08
N ILE A 108 5.65 6.39 -12.35
CA ILE A 108 4.63 7.31 -12.88
C ILE A 108 5.27 8.63 -13.33
N HIS A 109 6.22 9.15 -12.57
CA HIS A 109 6.90 10.40 -12.90
C HIS A 109 7.67 10.28 -14.22
N SER A 110 8.52 9.26 -14.35
CA SER A 110 9.26 9.00 -15.59
C SER A 110 8.32 8.70 -16.76
N MET A 111 7.27 7.92 -16.54
CA MET A 111 6.27 7.63 -17.55
C MET A 111 5.58 8.90 -18.08
N LYS A 112 5.32 9.89 -17.22
CA LYS A 112 4.76 11.17 -17.63
C LYS A 112 5.71 11.95 -18.55
N GLU A 113 7.00 11.98 -18.22
CA GLU A 113 8.01 12.64 -19.04
C GLU A 113 8.09 11.99 -20.44
N GLU A 114 8.14 10.67 -20.50
CA GLU A 114 8.19 9.92 -21.77
C GLU A 114 6.89 10.04 -22.57
N TYR A 115 5.73 10.04 -21.91
CA TYR A 115 4.46 10.30 -22.58
C TYR A 115 4.44 11.66 -23.27
N GLN A 116 4.98 12.68 -22.62
CA GLN A 116 4.99 14.05 -23.14
C GLN A 116 5.97 14.21 -24.31
N SER A 117 7.04 13.41 -24.37
CA SER A 117 8.05 13.45 -25.43
C SER A 117 7.67 12.58 -26.64
N GLY A 118 7.19 11.36 -26.41
CA GLY A 118 7.00 10.34 -27.45
C GLY A 118 5.61 9.68 -27.50
N GLY A 119 4.70 10.04 -26.60
CA GLY A 119 3.31 9.58 -26.63
C GLY A 119 3.10 8.19 -26.04
N LEU A 120 2.07 7.48 -26.51
CA LEU A 120 1.61 6.24 -25.88
C LEU A 120 2.56 5.04 -26.04
N ASP A 121 3.32 4.98 -27.13
CA ASP A 121 4.16 3.82 -27.41
C ASP A 121 5.37 3.75 -26.46
N GLU A 122 5.87 4.91 -26.02
CA GLU A 122 6.99 5.02 -25.08
C GLU A 122 6.63 4.59 -23.66
N ILE A 123 5.35 4.66 -23.28
CA ILE A 123 4.93 4.35 -21.90
C ILE A 123 4.59 2.88 -21.64
N VAL A 124 4.57 2.05 -22.68
CA VAL A 124 4.20 0.62 -22.56
C VAL A 124 5.07 -0.14 -21.54
N PRO A 125 6.40 0.05 -21.49
CA PRO A 125 7.23 -0.60 -20.47
C PRO A 125 6.83 -0.20 -19.05
N TYR A 126 6.58 1.09 -18.81
CA TYR A 126 6.19 1.61 -17.50
C TYR A 126 4.87 1.04 -17.00
N LEU A 127 3.88 0.86 -17.90
CA LEU A 127 2.61 0.23 -17.54
C LEU A 127 2.78 -1.21 -17.06
N LYS A 128 3.69 -1.97 -17.70
CA LYS A 128 4.04 -3.32 -17.27
C LYS A 128 4.75 -3.31 -15.90
N ASP A 129 5.65 -2.35 -15.69
CA ASP A 129 6.38 -2.21 -14.43
C ASP A 129 5.41 -1.84 -13.29
N LEU A 130 4.46 -0.93 -13.53
CA LEU A 130 3.39 -0.60 -12.57
C LEU A 130 2.52 -1.80 -12.22
N GLY A 131 2.12 -2.60 -13.23
CA GLY A 131 1.35 -3.83 -12.99
C GLY A 131 2.12 -4.84 -12.15
N THR A 132 3.42 -5.01 -12.42
CA THR A 132 4.31 -5.90 -11.67
C THR A 132 4.52 -5.43 -10.23
N ALA A 133 4.79 -4.13 -10.05
CA ALA A 133 4.96 -3.52 -8.73
C ALA A 133 3.68 -3.70 -7.89
N GLU A 134 2.52 -3.48 -8.50
CA GLU A 134 1.24 -3.62 -7.84
C GLU A 134 0.92 -5.09 -7.48
N GLU A 135 1.31 -6.08 -8.28
CA GLU A 135 1.22 -7.49 -7.90
C GLU A 135 2.11 -7.83 -6.70
N ASN A 136 3.34 -7.31 -6.67
CA ASN A 136 4.26 -7.50 -5.54
C ASN A 136 3.71 -6.87 -4.26
N ILE A 137 3.15 -5.65 -4.35
CA ILE A 137 2.52 -4.96 -3.22
C ILE A 137 1.34 -5.77 -2.69
N ARG A 138 0.45 -6.27 -3.56
CA ARG A 138 -0.65 -7.15 -3.13
C ARG A 138 -0.16 -8.44 -2.48
N HIS A 139 0.92 -9.02 -2.98
CA HIS A 139 1.53 -10.19 -2.36
C HIS A 139 2.02 -9.87 -0.95
N HIS A 140 2.78 -8.79 -0.77
CA HIS A 140 3.25 -8.34 0.54
C HIS A 140 2.09 -8.02 1.49
N MET A 141 1.05 -7.32 1.04
CA MET A 141 -0.16 -7.07 1.84
C MET A 141 -0.83 -8.36 2.32
N SER A 142 -0.83 -9.41 1.50
CA SER A 142 -1.40 -10.70 1.90
C SER A 142 -0.66 -11.37 3.07
N LEU A 143 0.64 -11.06 3.27
CA LEU A 143 1.45 -11.63 4.33
C LEU A 143 1.03 -11.15 5.73
N PHE A 144 0.36 -9.99 5.85
CA PHE A 144 -0.19 -9.55 7.13
C PHE A 144 -1.20 -10.53 7.71
N SER A 145 -2.00 -11.19 6.85
CA SER A 145 -2.94 -12.23 7.30
C SER A 145 -2.23 -13.38 8.03
N GLN A 146 -1.01 -13.72 7.61
CA GLN A 146 -0.17 -14.73 8.25
C GLN A 146 0.38 -14.21 9.59
N GLY A 147 0.79 -12.95 9.65
CA GLY A 147 1.22 -12.29 10.89
C GLY A 147 0.12 -12.28 11.96
N PHE A 148 -1.08 -11.80 11.59
CA PHE A 148 -2.25 -11.82 12.46
C PHE A 148 -2.65 -13.24 12.88
N GLY A 149 -2.59 -14.21 11.96
CA GLY A 149 -2.83 -15.62 12.26
C GLY A 149 -1.86 -16.19 13.30
N LYS A 150 -0.56 -15.84 13.21
CA LYS A 150 0.44 -16.24 14.20
C LYS A 150 0.16 -15.64 15.57
N LEU A 151 -0.15 -14.34 15.65
CA LEU A 151 -0.49 -13.69 16.92
C LEU A 151 -1.74 -14.33 17.55
N ARG A 152 -2.77 -14.63 16.74
CA ARG A 152 -3.97 -15.33 17.21
C ARG A 152 -3.65 -16.72 17.75
N ALA A 153 -2.80 -17.49 17.07
CA ALA A 153 -2.39 -18.82 17.53
C ALA A 153 -1.61 -18.79 18.85
N MET A 154 -1.00 -17.64 19.19
CA MET A 154 -0.34 -17.39 20.48
C MET A 154 -1.31 -16.92 21.58
N GLY A 155 -2.62 -16.84 21.30
CA GLY A 155 -3.63 -16.40 22.26
C GLY A 155 -3.79 -14.88 22.35
N LEU A 156 -3.19 -14.12 21.44
CA LEU A 156 -3.45 -12.69 21.29
C LEU A 156 -4.72 -12.51 20.45
N GLU A 157 -5.87 -12.59 21.11
CA GLU A 157 -7.16 -12.37 20.47
C GLU A 157 -7.31 -10.92 20.02
N MET A 158 -7.60 -10.75 18.73
CA MET A 158 -7.93 -9.44 18.15
C MET A 158 -9.34 -9.05 18.65
N PRO A 159 -9.53 -7.83 19.18
CA PRO A 159 -10.85 -7.35 19.53
C PRO A 159 -11.70 -7.20 18.26
N ASP A 160 -12.99 -7.46 18.37
CA ASP A 160 -13.93 -7.07 17.33
C ASP A 160 -13.91 -5.54 17.19
N LEU A 161 -13.89 -5.06 15.94
CA LEU A 161 -14.17 -3.67 15.64
C LEU A 161 -15.70 -3.49 15.70
N GLU A 162 -16.18 -2.69 16.67
CA GLU A 162 -17.60 -2.30 16.78
C GLU A 162 -17.98 -1.26 15.72
#